data_AF-A0A935IQ32-F1
#
_entry.id   AF-A0A935IQ32-F1
#
_cell.length_a   1.000
_cell.length_b   1.000
_cell.length_c   1.000
_cell.angle_alpha   90.00
_cell.angle_beta   90.00
_cell.angle_gamma   90.00
#
_symmetry.space_group_name_H-M   'P 1'
#
loop_
_entity.id
_entity.type
_entity.pdbx_description
1 polymer ?
#
loop_
_entity_poly.entity_id
_entity_poly.type
_entity_poly.pdbx_seq_one_letter_code
_entity_poly.pdbx_strand_id
1 'polypeptide(L)'
;MNCIDIYSFNFLRKRKEITYPTSMTYGDNILAMDNITQGKDYSFGAKLGKKASLKIVMSNLSVQTNTNFPKPVWFYSNQQGWTVSNYGSDDTQTFTSNKAGDVILDISFNGSPGSCKIDYYENSSSVTKTKTLNW
;
A
#
# COMPACT_ATOMS: atom_id res chain seq x y z
N MET A 1 -9.94 0.93 42.86
CA MET A 1 -9.40 2.17 42.24
C MET A 1 -8.40 1.72 41.18
N ASN A 2 -8.83 1.58 39.93
CA ASN A 2 -8.00 1.02 38.87
C ASN A 2 -7.13 2.13 38.27
N CYS A 3 -5.88 2.20 38.72
CA CYS A 3 -4.85 2.97 38.03
C CYS A 3 -4.48 2.19 36.75
N ILE A 4 -5.19 2.46 35.66
CA ILE A 4 -4.73 2.05 34.33
C ILE A 4 -3.56 2.97 34.00
N ASP A 5 -2.35 2.43 34.17
CA ASP A 5 -1.09 3.13 33.99
C ASP A 5 -0.94 3.67 32.55
N ILE A 6 -0.63 4.96 32.43
CA ILE A 6 -0.39 5.66 31.14
C ILE A 6 0.72 4.96 30.33
N TYR A 7 1.67 4.32 31.01
CA TYR A 7 2.73 3.51 30.39
C TYR A 7 2.19 2.29 29.63
N SER A 8 1.16 1.62 30.18
CA SER A 8 0.53 0.47 29.52
C SER A 8 -0.19 0.88 28.24
N PHE A 9 -0.79 2.08 28.22
CA PHE A 9 -1.49 2.60 27.05
C PHE A 9 -0.54 2.94 25.88
N ASN A 10 0.58 3.63 26.18
CA ASN A 10 1.59 3.97 25.16
C ASN A 10 2.30 2.74 24.60
N PHE A 11 2.56 1.73 25.44
CA PHE A 11 3.13 0.46 25.00
C PHE A 11 2.18 -0.28 24.05
N LEU A 12 0.87 -0.32 24.36
CA LEU A 12 -0.12 -0.95 23.50
C LEU A 12 -0.27 -0.23 22.15
N ARG A 13 -0.23 1.10 22.14
CA ARG A 13 -0.31 1.92 20.92
C ARG A 13 0.82 1.59 19.94
N LYS A 14 2.07 1.53 20.41
CA LYS A 14 3.24 1.18 19.57
C LYS A 14 3.16 -0.23 18.97
N ARG A 15 2.42 -1.15 19.59
CA ARG A 15 2.29 -2.52 19.04
C ARG A 15 1.41 -2.58 17.80
N LYS A 16 0.42 -1.69 17.67
CA LYS A 16 -0.49 -1.65 16.50
C LYS A 16 -0.19 -0.51 15.53
N GLU A 17 0.89 0.23 15.78
CA GLU A 17 1.30 1.37 14.97
C GLU A 17 1.64 0.92 13.54
N ILE A 18 1.21 1.72 12.58
CA ILE A 18 1.52 1.60 11.16
C ILE A 18 2.03 2.96 10.71
N THR A 19 3.20 3.00 10.10
CA THR A 19 3.76 4.24 9.54
C THR A 19 4.14 4.04 8.09
N TYR A 20 4.02 5.11 7.32
CA TYR A 20 4.36 5.17 5.90
C TYR A 20 5.48 6.19 5.73
N PRO A 21 6.76 5.78 5.81
CA PRO A 21 7.88 6.68 5.54
C PRO A 21 7.76 7.27 4.13
N THR A 22 8.23 8.51 3.93
CA THR A 22 8.18 9.17 2.62
C THR A 22 9.04 8.48 1.56
N SER A 23 10.08 7.76 1.97
CA SER A 23 10.90 6.90 1.13
C SER A 23 11.31 5.62 1.86
N MET A 24 11.63 4.58 1.11
CA MET A 24 12.18 3.32 1.61
C MET A 24 13.22 2.76 0.60
N THR A 25 13.48 1.45 0.61
CA THR A 25 14.56 0.80 -0.15
C THR A 25 14.55 1.10 -1.65
N TYR A 26 13.37 1.23 -2.27
CA TYR A 26 13.20 1.43 -3.72
C TYR A 26 12.87 2.89 -4.09
N GLY A 27 13.22 3.84 -3.24
CA GLY A 27 12.98 5.26 -3.47
C GLY A 27 11.70 5.77 -2.80
N ASP A 28 11.03 6.72 -3.44
CA ASP A 28 9.85 7.38 -2.85
C ASP A 28 8.71 6.38 -2.64
N ASN A 29 7.97 6.54 -1.54
CA ASN A 29 6.96 5.56 -1.13
C ASN A 29 5.57 5.98 -1.58
N ILE A 30 4.97 5.21 -2.49
CA ILE A 30 3.65 5.54 -3.02
C ILE A 30 2.56 5.46 -1.95
N LEU A 31 2.78 4.85 -0.78
CA LEU A 31 1.81 4.86 0.32
C LEU A 31 1.80 6.21 1.08
N ALA A 32 2.88 6.99 1.00
CA ALA A 32 3.03 8.28 1.68
C ALA A 32 2.80 9.50 0.77
N MET A 33 2.74 9.32 -0.56
CA MET A 33 2.64 10.39 -1.54
C MET A 33 1.27 10.49 -2.22
N ASP A 34 0.99 11.62 -2.89
CA ASP A 34 -0.28 11.85 -3.60
C ASP A 34 -0.14 11.83 -5.13
N ASN A 35 1.08 11.98 -5.66
CA ASN A 35 1.34 12.01 -7.11
C ASN A 35 2.57 11.17 -7.45
N ILE A 36 2.54 10.55 -8.62
CA ILE A 36 3.64 9.74 -9.16
C ILE A 36 3.82 10.06 -10.65
N THR A 37 4.98 9.71 -11.18
CA THR A 37 5.38 9.82 -12.58
C THR A 37 5.47 8.43 -13.21
N GLN A 38 4.93 8.25 -14.42
CA GLN A 38 5.06 7.02 -15.22
C GLN A 38 6.54 6.65 -15.44
N GLY A 39 6.84 5.35 -15.51
CA GLY A 39 8.15 4.84 -15.93
C GLY A 39 9.25 4.98 -14.88
N LYS A 40 8.90 5.40 -13.66
CA LYS A 40 9.77 5.40 -12.49
C LYS A 40 9.36 4.27 -11.54
N ASP A 41 10.37 3.70 -10.87
CA ASP A 41 10.20 2.74 -9.79
C ASP A 41 10.01 3.45 -8.46
N TYR A 42 9.19 2.85 -7.59
CA TYR A 42 8.83 3.39 -6.28
C TYR A 42 8.85 2.29 -5.22
N SER A 43 8.94 2.72 -3.96
CA SER A 43 8.63 1.84 -2.85
C SER A 43 7.10 1.72 -2.66
N PHE A 44 6.63 0.51 -2.38
CA PHE A 44 5.33 0.25 -1.78
C PHE A 44 5.55 -0.39 -0.42
N GLY A 45 5.59 0.43 0.64
CA GLY A 45 6.00 -0.09 1.94
C GLY A 45 5.48 0.66 3.15
N ALA A 46 5.52 -0.04 4.28
CA ALA A 46 5.11 0.46 5.58
C ALA A 46 6.00 -0.16 6.67
N LYS A 47 6.05 0.50 7.84
CA LYS A 47 6.62 -0.07 9.06
C LYS A 47 5.52 -0.44 10.03
N LEU A 48 5.49 -1.72 10.42
CA LEU A 48 4.43 -2.33 11.19
C LEU A 48 4.88 -2.67 12.62
N GLY A 49 4.09 -2.25 13.61
CA GLY A 49 4.23 -2.72 14.99
C GLY A 49 3.97 -4.23 15.11
N LYS A 50 4.44 -4.83 16.21
CA LYS A 50 4.39 -6.30 16.45
C LYS A 50 2.99 -6.94 16.38
N LYS A 51 1.93 -6.15 16.53
CA LYS A 51 0.51 -6.57 16.48
C LYS A 51 -0.26 -5.80 15.41
N ALA A 52 0.43 -5.08 14.53
CA ALA A 52 -0.21 -4.38 13.43
C ALA A 52 -0.60 -5.38 12.34
N SER A 53 -1.74 -5.14 11.69
CA SER A 53 -2.13 -5.85 10.47
C SER A 53 -2.47 -4.83 9.39
N LEU A 54 -1.90 -4.98 8.21
CA LEU A 54 -2.16 -4.10 7.07
C LEU A 54 -2.62 -4.91 5.87
N LYS A 55 -3.77 -4.51 5.32
CA LYS A 55 -4.19 -4.91 3.98
C LYS A 55 -4.37 -3.64 3.15
N ILE A 56 -3.82 -3.65 1.95
CA ILE A 56 -4.04 -2.61 0.94
C ILE A 56 -4.76 -3.26 -0.24
N VAL A 57 -5.77 -2.59 -0.76
CA VAL A 57 -6.43 -2.98 -2.00
C VAL A 57 -6.21 -1.86 -3.01
N MET A 58 -5.57 -2.19 -4.12
CA MET A 58 -5.45 -1.30 -5.27
C MET A 58 -6.53 -1.65 -6.29
N SER A 59 -7.25 -0.66 -6.78
CA SER A 59 -8.25 -0.81 -7.85
C SER A 59 -7.86 0.07 -9.04
N ASN A 60 -7.75 -0.52 -10.23
CA ASN A 60 -7.36 0.19 -11.44
C ASN A 60 -8.54 0.96 -12.01
N LEU A 61 -8.45 2.28 -11.96
CA LEU A 61 -9.46 3.20 -12.47
C LEU A 61 -9.19 3.64 -13.92
N SER A 62 -8.08 3.19 -14.51
CA SER A 62 -7.68 3.60 -15.85
C SER A 62 -8.68 3.12 -16.90
N VAL A 63 -8.90 3.95 -17.92
CA VAL A 63 -9.72 3.61 -19.08
C VAL A 63 -8.80 3.09 -20.18
N GLN A 64 -9.14 1.95 -20.78
CA GLN A 64 -8.48 1.52 -22.00
C GLN A 64 -9.07 2.33 -23.17
N THR A 65 -8.33 3.33 -23.63
CA THR A 65 -8.79 4.22 -24.72
C THR A 65 -8.54 3.63 -26.11
N ASN A 66 -7.64 2.65 -26.24
CA ASN A 66 -7.30 2.01 -27.50
C ASN A 66 -7.06 0.51 -27.28
N THR A 67 -7.80 -0.34 -28.00
CA THR A 67 -7.73 -1.81 -27.88
C THR A 67 -6.40 -2.40 -28.34
N ASN A 68 -5.61 -1.66 -29.12
CA ASN A 68 -4.28 -2.09 -29.56
C ASN A 68 -3.20 -1.88 -28.50
N PHE A 69 -3.50 -1.15 -27.42
CA PHE A 69 -2.58 -0.90 -26.32
C PHE A 69 -3.13 -1.46 -25.02
N PRO A 70 -2.27 -2.00 -24.13
CA PRO A 70 -2.71 -2.47 -22.83
C PRO A 70 -3.26 -1.30 -22.00
N LYS A 71 -4.28 -1.58 -21.19
CA LYS A 71 -4.79 -0.66 -20.17
C LYS A 71 -3.62 -0.25 -19.24
N PRO A 72 -3.49 1.05 -18.89
CA PRO A 72 -2.48 1.48 -17.92
C PRO A 72 -2.58 0.68 -16.63
N VAL A 73 -1.45 0.21 -16.12
CA VAL A 73 -1.38 -0.78 -15.03
C VAL A 73 -0.06 -0.67 -14.27
N TRP A 74 -0.05 -1.18 -13.04
CA TRP A 74 1.16 -1.29 -12.23
C TRP A 74 1.81 -2.68 -12.33
N PHE A 75 3.11 -2.73 -12.08
CA PHE A 75 3.90 -3.94 -11.95
C PHE A 75 4.65 -3.90 -10.63
N TYR A 76 4.99 -5.08 -10.09
CA TYR A 76 5.74 -5.15 -8.86
C TYR A 76 6.79 -6.26 -8.86
N SER A 77 7.79 -6.11 -7.99
CA SER A 77 8.82 -7.10 -7.73
C SER A 77 9.27 -7.07 -6.26
N ASN A 78 10.11 -8.02 -5.84
CA ASN A 78 10.77 -8.01 -4.53
C ASN A 78 9.82 -7.86 -3.31
N GLN A 79 8.77 -8.69 -3.23
CA GLN A 79 7.68 -8.62 -2.24
C GLN A 79 8.04 -8.98 -0.78
N GLN A 80 9.00 -8.27 -0.19
CA GLN A 80 9.47 -8.52 1.16
C GLN A 80 8.40 -8.18 2.22
N GLY A 81 7.82 -9.21 2.83
CA GLY A 81 6.81 -9.02 3.89
C GLY A 81 5.38 -8.80 3.40
N TRP A 82 5.18 -8.92 2.08
CA TRP A 82 3.87 -8.87 1.45
C TRP A 82 3.47 -10.25 0.96
N THR A 83 2.20 -10.58 1.13
CA THR A 83 1.49 -11.60 0.35
C THR A 83 0.60 -10.85 -0.65
N VAL A 84 0.84 -11.04 -1.94
CA VAL A 84 0.14 -10.33 -3.01
C VAL A 84 -0.80 -11.29 -3.75
N SER A 85 -2.05 -10.88 -3.95
CA SER A 85 -3.01 -11.66 -4.74
C SER A 85 -2.71 -11.56 -6.23
N ASN A 86 -3.28 -12.47 -7.01
CA ASN A 86 -3.39 -12.25 -8.44
C ASN A 86 -4.16 -10.95 -8.72
N TYR A 87 -3.85 -10.31 -9.83
CA TYR A 87 -4.65 -9.21 -10.36
C TYR A 87 -6.00 -9.79 -10.82
N GLY A 88 -7.08 -9.35 -10.17
CA GLY A 88 -8.43 -9.88 -10.37
C GLY A 88 -9.07 -9.40 -11.67
N SER A 89 -10.12 -10.10 -12.10
CA SER A 89 -10.95 -9.69 -13.25
C SER A 89 -11.76 -8.42 -12.97
N ASP A 90 -11.87 -8.02 -11.70
CA ASP A 90 -12.49 -6.78 -11.24
C ASP A 90 -11.51 -5.59 -11.18
N ASP A 91 -10.35 -5.73 -11.84
CA ASP A 91 -9.30 -4.71 -11.88
C ASP A 91 -8.69 -4.39 -10.50
N THR A 92 -8.72 -5.36 -9.58
CA THR A 92 -8.17 -5.19 -8.23
C THR A 92 -6.96 -6.07 -7.93
N GLN A 93 -6.11 -5.62 -7.01
CA GLN A 93 -5.06 -6.43 -6.42
C GLN A 93 -4.92 -6.14 -4.93
N THR A 94 -4.79 -7.20 -4.14
CA THR A 94 -4.70 -7.13 -2.69
C THR A 94 -3.27 -7.40 -2.23
N PHE A 95 -2.75 -6.54 -1.36
CA PHE A 95 -1.46 -6.66 -0.70
C PHE A 95 -1.70 -6.81 0.79
N THR A 96 -1.32 -7.95 1.36
CA THR A 96 -1.51 -8.24 2.79
C THR A 96 -0.17 -8.40 3.47
N SER A 97 0.08 -7.64 4.54
CA SER A 97 1.30 -7.79 5.33
C SER A 97 1.34 -9.17 5.99
N ASN A 98 2.44 -9.89 5.86
CA ASN A 98 2.61 -11.22 6.46
C ASN A 98 3.64 -11.25 7.62
N LYS A 99 4.22 -10.10 7.96
CA LYS A 99 5.13 -9.93 9.11
C LYS A 99 5.03 -8.53 9.70
N ALA A 100 5.61 -8.37 10.90
CA ALA A 100 5.86 -7.06 11.50
C ALA A 100 7.21 -6.47 11.02
N GLY A 101 7.47 -5.21 11.37
CA GLY A 101 8.63 -4.45 10.92
C GLY A 101 8.44 -3.89 9.51
N ASP A 102 9.52 -3.80 8.75
CA ASP A 102 9.48 -3.26 7.39
C ASP A 102 8.85 -4.29 6.43
N VAL A 103 7.74 -3.91 5.82
CA VAL A 103 7.14 -4.57 4.66
C VAL A 103 7.29 -3.66 3.46
N ILE A 104 7.83 -4.19 2.37
CA ILE A 104 8.18 -3.38 1.20
C ILE A 104 8.21 -4.23 -0.05
N LEU A 105 7.81 -3.63 -1.16
CA LEU A 105 8.06 -4.14 -2.50
C LEU A 105 8.43 -2.98 -3.43
N ASP A 106 9.00 -3.32 -4.57
CA ASP A 106 9.28 -2.41 -5.67
C ASP A 106 8.06 -2.36 -6.60
N ILE A 107 7.56 -1.17 -6.93
CA ILE A 107 6.38 -0.98 -7.77
C ILE A 107 6.63 0.07 -8.86
N SER A 108 6.17 -0.21 -10.07
CA SER A 108 6.26 0.68 -11.22
C SER A 108 4.94 0.79 -11.96
N PHE A 109 4.79 1.86 -12.74
CA PHE A 109 3.54 2.21 -13.40
C PHE A 109 3.76 2.41 -14.90
N ASN A 110 2.93 1.74 -15.71
CA ASN A 110 3.02 1.77 -17.17
C ASN A 110 1.69 2.17 -17.81
N GLY A 111 1.76 2.69 -19.03
CA GLY A 111 0.67 3.35 -19.73
C GLY A 111 0.37 4.74 -19.15
N SER A 112 -0.09 5.66 -20.00
CA SER A 112 -0.53 7.00 -19.58
C SER A 112 -1.66 7.51 -20.47
N PRO A 113 -2.64 8.25 -19.92
CA PRO A 113 -2.81 8.54 -18.48
C PRO A 113 -3.31 7.32 -17.71
N GLY A 114 -2.77 7.10 -16.52
CA GLY A 114 -3.20 6.01 -15.62
C GLY A 114 -3.74 6.54 -14.29
N SER A 115 -4.62 5.75 -13.68
CA SER A 115 -5.20 6.07 -12.37
C SER A 115 -5.52 4.80 -11.57
N CYS A 116 -5.29 4.85 -10.27
CA CYS A 116 -5.72 3.81 -9.35
C CYS A 116 -6.21 4.37 -8.02
N LYS A 117 -7.16 3.66 -7.41
CA LYS A 117 -7.57 3.86 -6.01
C LYS A 117 -6.77 2.93 -5.11
N ILE A 118 -6.37 3.43 -3.94
CA ILE A 118 -5.71 2.66 -2.89
C ILE A 118 -6.56 2.75 -1.62
N ASP A 119 -7.15 1.63 -1.23
CA ASP A 119 -7.92 1.48 0.01
C ASP A 119 -7.04 0.80 1.08
N TYR A 120 -6.99 1.41 2.26
CA TYR A 120 -6.19 0.97 3.40
C TYR A 120 -7.11 0.29 4.41
N TYR A 121 -6.67 -0.85 4.95
CA TYR A 121 -7.35 -1.60 5.99
C TYR A 121 -6.36 -1.79 7.15
N GLU A 122 -6.23 -0.75 7.96
CA GLU A 122 -5.27 -0.68 9.06
C GLU A 122 -5.88 -1.25 10.34
N ASN A 123 -5.38 -2.40 10.79
CA ASN A 123 -5.88 -3.08 12.00
C ASN A 123 -7.40 -3.33 11.99
N SER A 124 -8.00 -3.41 10.80
CA SER A 124 -9.45 -3.39 10.60
C SER A 124 -9.83 -4.21 9.36
N SER A 125 -11.05 -4.74 9.34
CA SER A 125 -11.66 -5.34 8.14
C SER A 125 -12.34 -4.31 7.24
N SER A 126 -12.55 -3.09 7.71
CA SER A 126 -13.13 -1.97 6.98
C SER A 126 -12.06 -0.99 6.48
N VAL A 127 -12.38 -0.23 5.44
CA VAL A 127 -11.51 0.82 4.90
C VAL A 127 -11.29 1.91 5.97
N THR A 128 -10.04 2.21 6.28
CA THR A 128 -9.63 3.25 7.23
C THR A 128 -9.18 4.53 6.53
N LYS A 129 -8.64 4.40 5.32
CA LYS A 129 -8.19 5.49 4.48
C LYS A 129 -8.37 5.09 3.02
N THR A 130 -8.62 6.06 2.15
CA THR A 130 -8.60 5.90 0.70
C THR A 130 -7.77 7.01 0.11
N LYS A 131 -7.07 6.73 -0.99
CA LYS A 131 -6.53 7.78 -1.87
C LYS A 131 -6.55 7.35 -3.32
N THR A 132 -6.38 8.31 -4.21
CA THR A 132 -6.22 8.09 -5.65
C THR A 132 -4.83 8.52 -6.06
N LEU A 133 -4.18 7.72 -6.90
CA LEU A 133 -2.93 8.08 -7.58
C LEU A 133 -3.19 8.19 -9.08
N ASN A 134 -2.58 9.18 -9.71
CA ASN A 134 -2.59 9.36 -11.16
C ASN A 134 -1.14 9.40 -11.66
N TRP A 135 -0.90 8.93 -12.89
CA TRP A 135 0.40 8.93 -13.56
C TRP A 135 0.29 9.11 -15.09
#